data_AF-A0AAJ2FZB0-F1
#
_entry.id   AF-A0AAJ2FZB0-F1
#
_cell.length_a   1.000
_cell.length_b   1.000
_cell.length_c   1.000
_cell.angle_alpha   90.00
_cell.angle_beta   90.00
_cell.angle_gamma   90.00
#
_symmetry.space_group_name_H-M   'P 1'
#
loop_
_entity.id
_entity.type
_entity.pdbx_description
1 polymer ?
#
loop_
_entity_poly.entity_id
_entity_poly.type
_entity_poly.pdbx_seq_one_letter_code
_entity_poly.pdbx_strand_id
1 'polypeptide(L)'
;MSDSIDDLLGAPPEPTNREERRLRAAEALAKETAIKAAGRGGTFVDQGVLKRPVSQNFLAEVFDMDPATVRKRLVRCPKLGHAGGNRPVYDFKTACSFLLPPRMTADEFIKTLHHAKLPPEVNKVFWQAQRERLRFLRDAGEVWHTSDVLTLLGGVNMTFKDRIDMWVEDIRDLKGISDEHVEKIEQMAHALRSSLYEALVSAPARGETLSLRDGEDPLAPGDTPETEFALEVISDALSS
;
A
#
# COMPACT_ATOMS: atom_id res chain seq x y z
N MET A 1 -8.57 40.81 3.81
CA MET A 1 -8.47 39.64 2.92
C MET A 1 -7.97 38.50 3.76
N SER A 2 -8.89 37.74 4.35
CA SER A 2 -8.60 36.54 5.12
C SER A 2 -9.14 35.38 4.31
N ASP A 3 -8.30 34.86 3.42
CA ASP A 3 -8.58 33.63 2.69
C ASP A 3 -8.46 32.48 3.70
N SER A 4 -9.61 32.03 4.18
CA SER A 4 -9.70 30.89 5.08
C SER A 4 -9.46 29.61 4.29
N ILE A 5 -8.60 28.76 4.84
CA ILE A 5 -8.21 27.42 4.37
C ILE A 5 -9.42 26.51 4.07
N ASP A 6 -10.60 26.86 4.55
CA ASP A 6 -11.87 26.15 4.33
C ASP A 6 -12.33 26.10 2.86
N ASP A 7 -11.92 27.06 2.02
CA ASP A 7 -12.32 27.08 0.61
C ASP A 7 -11.54 26.07 -0.27
N LEU A 8 -10.48 25.47 0.28
CA LEU A 8 -9.62 24.51 -0.42
C LEU A 8 -10.10 23.04 -0.30
N LEU A 9 -11.00 22.74 0.65
CA LEU A 9 -11.39 21.36 1.00
C LEU A 9 -12.76 20.92 0.45
N GLY A 10 -13.39 21.72 -0.42
CA GLY A 10 -14.59 21.31 -1.15
C GLY A 10 -15.77 20.98 -0.24
N ALA A 11 -16.38 22.02 0.33
CA ALA A 11 -17.63 21.86 1.06
C ALA A 11 -18.69 21.16 0.17
N PRO A 12 -19.45 20.19 0.71
CA PRO A 12 -20.53 19.54 -0.04
C PRO A 12 -21.54 20.60 -0.51
N PRO A 13 -22.12 20.46 -1.71
CA PRO A 13 -22.96 21.49 -2.31
C PRO A 13 -24.08 21.89 -1.34
N GLU A 14 -24.17 23.19 -1.07
CA GLU A 14 -25.21 23.70 -0.19
C GLU A 14 -26.59 23.38 -0.79
N PRO A 15 -27.49 22.75 -0.03
CA PRO A 15 -28.83 22.46 -0.52
C PRO A 15 -29.54 23.77 -0.82
N THR A 16 -30.00 23.92 -2.06
CA THR A 16 -30.65 25.11 -2.62
C THR A 16 -32.04 25.35 -2.03
N ASN A 17 -32.62 24.34 -1.37
CA ASN A 17 -33.99 24.38 -0.88
C ASN A 17 -34.06 24.52 0.65
N ARG A 18 -34.87 25.48 1.14
CA ARG A 18 -35.04 25.78 2.57
C ARG A 18 -35.59 24.57 3.36
N GLU A 19 -36.35 23.71 2.70
CA GLU A 19 -36.89 22.47 3.27
C GLU A 19 -35.82 21.38 3.45
N GLU A 20 -34.91 21.23 2.48
CA GLU A 20 -33.79 20.28 2.58
C GLU A 20 -32.81 20.67 3.70
N ARG A 21 -32.60 21.98 3.92
CA ARG A 21 -31.83 22.51 5.06
C ARG A 21 -32.47 22.14 6.40
N ARG A 22 -33.79 22.22 6.50
CA ARG A 22 -34.54 21.85 7.71
C ARG A 22 -34.49 20.35 7.99
N LEU A 23 -34.62 19.52 6.95
CA LEU A 23 -34.56 18.06 7.06
C LEU A 23 -33.16 17.59 7.49
N ARG A 24 -32.09 18.07 6.84
CA ARG A 24 -30.71 17.73 7.24
C ARG A 24 -30.37 18.21 8.66
N ALA A 25 -30.82 19.41 9.04
CA ALA A 25 -30.62 19.92 10.40
C ALA A 25 -31.37 19.08 11.45
N ALA A 26 -32.59 18.62 11.13
CA ALA A 26 -33.36 17.74 12.00
C ALA A 26 -32.70 16.36 12.14
N GLU A 27 -32.21 15.78 11.05
CA GLU A 27 -31.47 14.51 11.08
C GLU A 27 -30.15 14.62 11.85
N ALA A 28 -29.42 15.73 11.70
CA ALA A 28 -28.18 15.97 12.44
C ALA A 28 -28.43 16.09 13.94
N LEU A 29 -29.47 16.82 14.34
CA LEU A 29 -29.87 16.97 15.74
C LEU A 29 -30.36 15.65 16.35
N ALA A 30 -31.09 14.84 15.58
CA ALA A 30 -31.50 13.49 15.98
C ALA A 30 -30.29 12.56 16.18
N LYS A 31 -29.28 12.64 15.30
CA LYS A 31 -28.02 11.88 15.46
C LYS A 31 -27.25 12.33 16.70
N GLU A 32 -27.12 13.64 16.93
CA GLU A 32 -26.37 14.18 18.08
C GLU A 32 -27.03 13.82 19.41
N THR A 33 -28.36 13.90 19.48
CA THR A 33 -29.13 13.50 20.67
C THR A 33 -29.04 11.99 20.93
N ALA A 34 -29.04 11.17 19.88
CA ALA A 34 -28.84 9.72 19.99
C ALA A 34 -27.42 9.37 20.49
N ILE A 35 -26.38 10.05 20.00
CA ILE A 35 -24.99 9.86 20.45
C ILE A 35 -24.84 10.26 21.93
N LYS A 36 -25.43 11.41 22.34
CA LYS A 36 -25.42 11.85 23.75
C LYS A 36 -26.21 10.91 24.67
N ALA A 37 -27.29 10.30 24.18
CA ALA A 37 -28.06 9.31 24.93
C ALA A 37 -27.28 7.98 25.08
N ALA A 38 -26.57 7.55 24.04
CA ALA A 38 -25.72 6.36 24.08
C ALA A 38 -24.57 6.50 25.09
N GLY A 39 -23.95 7.69 25.19
CA GLY A 39 -22.91 7.98 26.18
C GLY A 39 -23.38 7.96 27.64
N ARG A 40 -24.69 8.02 27.90
CA ARG A 40 -25.28 7.95 29.26
C ARG A 40 -25.76 6.55 29.66
N GLY A 41 -25.43 5.51 28.88
CA GLY A 41 -25.63 4.11 29.27
C GLY A 41 -27.06 3.57 29.10
N GLY A 42 -27.96 4.28 28.41
CA GLY A 42 -29.38 3.90 28.32
C GLY A 42 -29.76 2.91 27.21
N THR A 43 -28.91 2.69 26.19
CA THR A 43 -29.33 2.01 24.96
C THR A 43 -28.27 1.10 24.34
N PHE A 44 -27.33 0.59 25.14
CA PHE A 44 -26.50 -0.52 24.65
C PHE A 44 -27.31 -1.80 24.72
N VAL A 45 -27.56 -2.43 23.55
CA VAL A 45 -28.06 -3.81 23.51
C VAL A 45 -27.03 -4.67 24.22
N ASP A 46 -27.46 -5.43 25.24
CA ASP A 46 -26.59 -6.33 25.98
C ASP A 46 -25.88 -7.26 25.00
N GLN A 47 -24.54 -7.31 25.07
CA GLN A 47 -23.71 -8.11 24.17
C GLN A 47 -24.10 -9.59 24.20
N GLY A 48 -24.69 -10.05 25.32
CA GLY A 48 -25.25 -11.39 25.46
C GLY A 48 -26.40 -11.70 24.49
N VAL A 49 -27.15 -10.70 24.04
CA VAL A 49 -28.27 -10.87 23.08
C VAL A 49 -27.75 -11.16 21.68
N LEU A 50 -26.64 -10.54 21.27
CA LEU A 50 -26.05 -10.72 19.93
C LEU A 50 -25.33 -12.06 19.77
N LYS A 51 -24.86 -12.67 20.87
CA LYS A 51 -24.24 -14.00 20.87
C LYS A 51 -25.25 -15.14 20.83
N ARG A 52 -26.55 -14.85 21.02
CA ARG A 52 -27.61 -15.86 20.94
C ARG A 52 -28.00 -16.11 19.47
N PRO A 53 -28.54 -17.28 19.15
CA PRO A 53 -29.12 -17.54 17.83
C PRO A 53 -30.23 -16.52 17.52
N VAL A 54 -30.10 -15.81 16.39
CA VAL A 54 -30.98 -14.71 16.01
C VAL A 54 -31.97 -15.11 14.92
N SER A 55 -33.18 -14.53 14.99
CA SER A 55 -34.25 -14.76 14.01
C SER A 55 -34.15 -13.79 12.82
N GLN A 56 -34.82 -14.12 11.71
CA GLN A 56 -34.86 -13.26 10.51
C GLN A 56 -35.46 -11.87 10.81
N ASN A 57 -36.48 -11.80 11.67
CA ASN A 57 -37.13 -10.53 12.03
C ASN A 57 -36.19 -9.66 12.87
N PHE A 58 -35.44 -10.27 13.78
CA PHE A 58 -34.43 -9.55 14.56
C PHE A 58 -33.33 -8.95 13.66
N LEU A 59 -32.87 -9.71 12.66
CA LEU A 59 -31.89 -9.20 11.69
C LEU A 59 -32.48 -8.07 10.82
N ALA A 60 -33.76 -8.15 10.46
CA ALA A 60 -34.45 -7.08 9.74
C ALA A 60 -34.53 -5.79 10.56
N GLU A 61 -34.83 -5.89 11.85
CA GLU A 61 -34.87 -4.75 12.78
C GLU A 61 -33.49 -4.15 13.04
N VAL A 62 -32.45 -4.98 13.24
CA VAL A 62 -31.08 -4.48 13.53
C VAL A 62 -30.45 -3.77 12.34
N PHE A 63 -30.74 -4.22 11.12
CA PHE A 63 -30.14 -3.67 9.90
C PHE A 63 -31.04 -2.67 9.16
N ASP A 64 -32.22 -2.35 9.71
CA ASP A 64 -33.24 -1.51 9.06
C ASP A 64 -33.54 -1.98 7.62
N MET A 65 -33.60 -3.30 7.41
CA MET A 65 -33.85 -3.92 6.11
C MET A 65 -35.22 -4.59 6.06
N ASP A 66 -35.88 -4.55 4.91
CA ASP A 66 -37.12 -5.29 4.68
C ASP A 66 -36.91 -6.81 4.90
N PRO A 67 -37.77 -7.51 5.68
CA PRO A 67 -37.63 -8.94 5.94
C PRO A 67 -37.54 -9.82 4.69
N ALA A 68 -38.18 -9.42 3.57
CA ALA A 68 -38.07 -10.18 2.33
C ALA A 68 -36.67 -10.05 1.70
N THR A 69 -36.04 -8.87 1.83
CA THR A 69 -34.66 -8.62 1.40
C THR A 69 -33.66 -9.42 2.24
N VAL A 70 -33.86 -9.46 3.56
CA VAL A 70 -33.08 -10.28 4.49
C VAL A 70 -33.20 -11.76 4.13
N ARG A 71 -34.43 -12.25 3.88
CA ARG A 71 -34.67 -13.64 3.45
C ARG A 71 -33.95 -13.97 2.13
N LYS A 72 -33.95 -13.06 1.15
CA LYS A 72 -33.24 -13.26 -0.14
C LYS A 72 -31.73 -13.35 0.03
N ARG A 73 -31.13 -12.53 0.89
CA ARG A 73 -29.68 -12.53 1.15
C ARG A 73 -29.22 -13.73 1.99
N LEU A 74 -30.05 -14.18 2.94
CA LEU A 74 -29.76 -15.33 3.81
C LEU A 74 -30.03 -16.70 3.17
N VAL A 75 -30.40 -16.79 1.88
CA VAL A 75 -30.60 -18.08 1.20
C VAL A 75 -29.34 -18.95 1.22
N ARG A 76 -28.17 -18.31 1.09
CA ARG A 76 -26.86 -19.00 1.06
C ARG A 76 -26.19 -19.14 2.43
N CYS A 77 -26.79 -18.58 3.48
CA CYS A 77 -26.23 -18.62 4.83
C CYS A 77 -26.57 -19.97 5.49
N PRO A 78 -25.61 -20.64 6.17
CA PRO A 78 -25.90 -21.83 6.95
C PRO A 78 -26.86 -21.51 8.11
N LYS A 79 -27.85 -22.37 8.31
CA LYS A 79 -28.85 -22.27 9.40
C LYS A 79 -28.36 -23.10 10.58
N LEU A 80 -28.37 -22.53 11.79
CA LEU A 80 -27.98 -23.25 13.02
C LEU A 80 -29.06 -24.24 13.47
N GLY A 81 -30.33 -23.93 13.17
CA GLY A 81 -31.47 -24.75 13.57
C GLY A 81 -32.79 -24.03 13.35
N HIS A 82 -33.85 -24.57 13.95
CA HIS A 82 -35.19 -23.99 13.92
C HIS A 82 -35.65 -23.68 15.35
N ALA A 83 -36.09 -22.45 15.58
CA ALA A 83 -36.78 -22.07 16.81
C ALA A 83 -38.28 -22.34 16.65
N GLY A 84 -38.92 -22.75 17.76
CA GLY A 84 -40.32 -23.17 17.88
C GLY A 84 -41.24 -22.78 16.73
N GLY A 85 -41.60 -23.77 15.89
CA GLY A 85 -42.47 -23.57 14.72
C GLY A 85 -41.72 -23.34 13.40
N ASN A 86 -40.66 -24.11 13.14
CA ASN A 86 -39.92 -24.14 11.87
C ASN A 86 -39.30 -22.80 11.42
N ARG A 87 -39.04 -21.88 12.35
CA ARG A 87 -38.41 -20.59 12.03
C ARG A 87 -36.90 -20.75 12.03
N PRO A 88 -36.20 -20.53 10.89
CA PRO A 88 -34.76 -20.72 10.82
C PRO A 88 -34.04 -19.68 11.67
N VAL A 89 -33.02 -20.15 12.38
CA VAL A 89 -32.20 -19.33 13.27
C VAL A 89 -30.77 -19.33 12.77
N TYR A 90 -30.13 -18.17 12.85
CA TYR A 90 -28.80 -17.93 12.30
C TYR A 90 -27.84 -17.48 13.40
N ASP A 91 -26.55 -17.71 13.17
CA ASP A 91 -25.51 -17.06 13.94
C ASP A 91 -25.41 -15.60 13.49
N PHE A 92 -25.38 -14.66 14.43
CA PHE A 92 -25.34 -13.23 14.11
C PHE A 92 -24.07 -12.89 13.31
N LYS A 93 -22.90 -13.37 13.74
CA LYS A 93 -21.61 -13.07 13.06
C LYS A 93 -21.61 -13.58 11.63
N THR A 94 -22.07 -14.81 11.43
CA THR A 94 -22.15 -15.41 10.10
C THR A 94 -23.21 -14.71 9.24
N ALA A 95 -24.37 -14.35 9.78
CA ALA A 95 -25.41 -13.64 9.04
C ALA A 95 -24.94 -12.26 8.55
N CYS A 96 -24.15 -11.54 9.36
CA CYS A 96 -23.62 -10.22 9.00
C CYS A 96 -22.79 -10.22 7.71
N SER A 97 -21.96 -11.25 7.48
CA SER A 97 -21.09 -11.31 6.29
C SER A 97 -21.85 -11.52 4.98
N PHE A 98 -23.06 -12.11 5.04
CA PHE A 98 -23.93 -12.28 3.87
C PHE A 98 -24.93 -11.13 3.69
N LEU A 99 -25.30 -10.45 4.78
CA LEU A 99 -26.26 -9.35 4.74
C LEU A 99 -25.63 -8.04 4.29
N LEU A 100 -24.41 -7.75 4.74
CA LEU A 100 -23.74 -6.49 4.47
C LEU A 100 -22.87 -6.61 3.21
N PRO A 101 -23.05 -5.73 2.20
CA PRO A 101 -22.08 -5.64 1.11
C PRO A 101 -20.72 -5.18 1.68
N PRO A 102 -19.60 -5.74 1.20
CA PRO A 102 -18.28 -5.25 1.60
C PRO A 102 -18.16 -3.77 1.21
N ARG A 103 -17.70 -2.93 2.15
CA ARG A 103 -17.49 -1.49 1.90
C ARG A 103 -16.25 -1.21 1.07
N MET A 104 -15.37 -2.20 0.92
CA MET A 104 -14.18 -2.10 0.07
C MET A 104 -14.53 -2.37 -1.38
N THR A 105 -13.92 -1.60 -2.27
CA THR A 105 -13.96 -1.89 -3.71
C THR A 105 -13.22 -3.19 -4.00
N ALA A 106 -13.56 -3.86 -5.10
CA ALA A 106 -12.87 -5.10 -5.50
C ALA A 106 -11.35 -4.88 -5.62
N ASP A 107 -10.93 -3.69 -6.06
CA ASP A 107 -9.53 -3.32 -6.21
C ASP A 107 -8.82 -3.17 -4.86
N GLU A 108 -9.46 -2.58 -3.85
CA GLU A 108 -8.94 -2.51 -2.48
C GLU A 108 -8.88 -3.88 -1.81
N PHE A 109 -9.83 -4.76 -2.12
CA PHE A 109 -9.80 -6.13 -1.65
C PHE A 109 -8.65 -6.93 -2.29
N ILE A 110 -8.38 -6.72 -3.57
CA ILE A 110 -7.25 -7.36 -4.26
C ILE A 110 -5.91 -6.86 -3.68
N LYS A 111 -5.81 -5.57 -3.32
CA LYS A 111 -4.61 -5.01 -2.68
C LYS A 111 -4.36 -5.55 -1.27
N THR A 112 -5.41 -5.83 -0.51
CA THR A 112 -5.28 -6.39 0.86
C THR A 112 -5.10 -7.91 0.88
N LEU A 113 -5.41 -8.58 -0.23
CA LEU A 113 -5.22 -10.03 -0.37
C LEU A 113 -3.77 -10.39 -0.69
N HIS A 114 -3.20 -11.26 0.14
CA HIS A 114 -1.92 -11.90 -0.16
C HIS A 114 -2.03 -12.68 -1.48
N HIS A 115 -1.13 -12.42 -2.42
CA HIS A 115 -1.12 -12.97 -3.78
C HIS A 115 -1.22 -14.51 -3.84
N ALA A 116 -0.71 -15.21 -2.82
CA ALA A 116 -0.81 -16.67 -2.70
C ALA A 116 -2.22 -17.22 -2.38
N LYS A 117 -3.15 -16.39 -1.90
CA LYS A 117 -4.53 -16.80 -1.55
C LYS A 117 -5.54 -16.46 -2.64
N LEU A 118 -5.10 -15.87 -3.75
CA LEU A 118 -5.95 -15.55 -4.88
C LEU A 118 -6.32 -16.82 -5.66
N PRO A 119 -7.57 -16.94 -6.15
CA PRO A 119 -7.92 -17.96 -7.13
C PRO A 119 -6.99 -17.91 -8.35
N PRO A 120 -6.68 -19.06 -8.97
CA PRO A 120 -5.66 -19.15 -10.03
C PRO A 120 -5.97 -18.27 -11.25
N GLU A 121 -7.24 -18.02 -11.55
CA GLU A 121 -7.67 -17.13 -12.63
C GLU A 121 -7.30 -15.66 -12.36
N VAL A 122 -7.56 -15.18 -11.14
CA VAL A 122 -7.25 -13.79 -10.74
C VAL A 122 -5.74 -13.59 -10.62
N ASN A 123 -5.02 -14.60 -10.13
CA ASN A 123 -3.57 -14.56 -10.00
C ASN A 123 -2.90 -14.37 -11.38
N LYS A 124 -3.39 -15.07 -12.42
CA LYS A 124 -2.87 -14.91 -13.79
C LYS A 124 -3.07 -13.48 -14.31
N VAL A 125 -4.26 -12.91 -14.13
CA VAL A 125 -4.58 -11.55 -14.57
C VAL A 125 -3.74 -10.52 -13.83
N PHE A 126 -3.55 -10.69 -12.52
CA PHE A 126 -2.68 -9.83 -11.70
C PHE A 126 -1.24 -9.81 -12.23
N TRP A 127 -0.64 -10.97 -12.46
CA TRP A 127 0.72 -11.05 -13.02
C TRP A 127 0.81 -10.52 -14.45
N GLN A 128 -0.24 -10.67 -15.26
CA GLN A 128 -0.30 -10.07 -16.59
C GLN A 128 -0.32 -8.54 -16.52
N ALA A 129 -1.17 -7.96 -15.67
CA ALA A 129 -1.24 -6.52 -15.45
C ALA A 129 0.09 -5.98 -14.92
N GLN A 130 0.75 -6.70 -14.00
CA GLN A 130 2.06 -6.28 -13.47
C GLN A 130 3.15 -6.32 -14.55
N ARG A 131 3.15 -7.34 -15.42
CA ARG A 131 4.07 -7.41 -16.56
C ARG A 131 3.82 -6.30 -17.57
N GLU A 132 2.55 -5.99 -17.84
CA GLU A 132 2.17 -4.89 -18.73
C GLU A 132 2.59 -3.53 -18.18
N ARG A 133 2.42 -3.31 -16.87
CA ARG A 133 2.94 -2.14 -16.18
C ARG A 133 4.46 -2.03 -16.31
N LEU A 134 5.20 -3.10 -16.05
CA LEU A 134 6.67 -3.10 -16.21
C LEU A 134 7.10 -2.86 -17.67
N ARG A 135 6.34 -3.37 -18.64
CA ARG A 135 6.57 -3.10 -20.05
C ARG A 135 6.35 -1.63 -20.36
N PHE A 136 5.26 -1.03 -19.87
CA PHE A 136 4.98 0.39 -20.04
C PHE A 136 6.10 1.26 -19.43
N LEU A 137 6.54 0.95 -18.21
CA LEU A 137 7.63 1.68 -17.55
C LEU A 137 8.96 1.55 -18.30
N ARG A 138 9.22 0.40 -18.91
CA ARG A 138 10.38 0.21 -19.78
C ARG A 138 10.27 1.04 -21.05
N ASP A 139 9.12 1.01 -21.70
CA ASP A 139 8.88 1.76 -22.94
C ASP A 139 8.91 3.28 -22.68
N ALA A 140 8.52 3.72 -21.48
CA ALA A 140 8.67 5.09 -20.99
C ALA A 140 10.13 5.46 -20.63
N GLY A 141 11.05 4.49 -20.59
CA GLY A 141 12.46 4.71 -20.25
C GLY A 141 12.74 4.87 -18.76
N GLU A 142 11.76 4.65 -17.89
CA GLU A 142 11.88 4.77 -16.43
C GLU A 142 12.57 3.54 -15.80
N VAL A 143 12.54 2.39 -16.46
CA VAL A 143 13.12 1.14 -15.95
C VAL A 143 14.09 0.55 -16.97
N TRP A 144 15.33 0.29 -16.53
CA TRP A 144 16.38 -0.32 -17.35
C TRP A 144 16.71 -1.74 -16.88
N HIS A 145 17.08 -2.61 -17.81
CA HIS A 145 17.59 -3.93 -17.46
C HIS A 145 19.02 -3.81 -16.93
N THR A 146 19.30 -4.46 -15.80
CA THR A 146 20.65 -4.47 -15.20
C THR A 146 21.72 -4.97 -16.17
N SER A 147 21.38 -5.94 -17.04
CA SER A 147 22.28 -6.43 -18.09
C SER A 147 22.74 -5.33 -19.03
N ASP A 148 21.81 -4.46 -19.42
CA ASP A 148 22.04 -3.43 -20.43
C ASP A 148 22.88 -2.30 -19.84
N VAL A 149 22.63 -1.96 -18.57
CA VAL A 149 23.46 -1.00 -17.81
C VAL A 149 24.89 -1.50 -17.64
N LEU A 150 25.07 -2.76 -17.26
CA LEU A 150 26.41 -3.35 -17.12
C LEU A 150 27.16 -3.42 -18.45
N THR A 151 26.46 -3.72 -19.54
CA THR A 151 27.04 -3.75 -20.89
C THR A 151 27.48 -2.35 -21.32
N LEU A 152 26.64 -1.34 -21.11
CA LEU A 152 26.95 0.05 -21.42
C LEU A 152 28.15 0.54 -20.60
N LEU A 153 28.14 0.32 -19.28
CA LEU A 153 29.24 0.70 -18.38
C LEU A 153 30.54 -0.01 -18.74
N GLY A 154 30.47 -1.29 -19.11
CA GLY A 154 31.61 -2.04 -19.62
C GLY A 154 32.21 -1.42 -20.89
N GLY A 155 31.37 -1.03 -21.85
CA GLY A 155 31.80 -0.34 -23.07
C GLY A 155 32.44 1.02 -22.81
N VAL A 156 31.85 1.81 -21.89
CA VAL A 156 32.41 3.11 -21.46
C VAL A 156 33.76 2.91 -20.77
N ASN A 157 33.89 1.91 -19.90
CA ASN A 157 35.16 1.61 -19.21
C ASN A 157 36.27 1.19 -20.18
N MET A 158 35.95 0.42 -21.23
CA MET A 158 36.92 0.09 -22.29
C MET A 158 37.37 1.35 -23.05
N THR A 159 36.44 2.26 -23.36
CA THR A 159 36.77 3.53 -24.00
C THR A 159 37.71 4.38 -23.14
N PHE A 160 37.50 4.41 -21.82
CA PHE A 160 38.42 5.07 -20.88
C PHE A 160 39.79 4.40 -20.86
N LYS A 161 39.84 3.07 -20.82
CA LYS A 161 41.10 2.32 -20.86
C LYS A 161 41.93 2.70 -22.09
N ASP A 162 41.32 2.61 -23.28
CA ASP A 162 41.99 2.91 -24.55
C ASP A 162 42.49 4.36 -24.59
N ARG A 163 41.68 5.31 -24.09
CA ARG A 163 42.08 6.72 -24.02
C ARG A 163 43.25 6.96 -23.06
N ILE A 164 43.28 6.27 -21.92
CA ILE A 164 44.40 6.37 -20.97
C ILE A 164 45.66 5.75 -21.58
N ASP A 165 45.54 4.61 -22.27
CA ASP A 165 46.67 3.96 -22.94
C ASP A 165 47.28 4.89 -24.00
N MET A 166 46.46 5.48 -24.88
CA MET A 166 46.93 6.48 -25.86
C MET A 166 47.58 7.69 -25.20
N TRP A 167 47.04 8.18 -24.08
CA TRP A 167 47.60 9.33 -23.38
C TRP A 167 49.00 9.06 -22.82
N VAL A 168 49.26 7.84 -22.35
CA VAL A 168 50.59 7.42 -21.90
C VAL A 168 51.58 7.37 -23.08
N GLU A 169 51.13 6.87 -24.24
CA GLU A 169 51.94 6.85 -25.46
C GLU A 169 52.26 8.28 -25.95
N ASP A 170 51.28 9.17 -25.98
CA ASP A 170 51.46 10.58 -26.36
C ASP A 170 52.49 11.29 -25.45
N ILE A 171 52.48 10.97 -24.14
CA ILE A 171 53.44 11.51 -23.18
C ILE A 171 54.85 10.99 -23.45
N ARG A 172 54.99 9.72 -23.82
CA ARG A 172 56.28 9.12 -24.14
C ARG A 172 56.94 9.78 -25.35
N ASP A 173 56.14 10.26 -26.30
CA ASP A 173 56.61 10.94 -27.51
C ASP A 173 56.99 12.43 -27.27
N LEU A 174 56.63 13.01 -26.12
CA LEU A 174 57.00 14.38 -25.77
C LEU A 174 58.51 14.48 -25.48
N LYS A 175 59.19 15.33 -26.25
CA LYS A 175 60.61 15.63 -26.02
C LYS A 175 60.81 16.27 -24.65
N GLY A 176 61.72 15.70 -23.85
CA GLY A 176 62.14 16.25 -22.56
C GLY A 176 61.61 15.49 -21.34
N ILE A 177 60.88 14.40 -21.53
CA ILE A 177 60.46 13.52 -20.44
C ILE A 177 61.49 12.40 -20.27
N SER A 178 61.96 12.21 -19.05
CA SER A 178 62.82 11.09 -18.66
C SER A 178 62.01 9.80 -18.57
N ASP A 179 62.61 8.65 -18.87
CA ASP A 179 61.96 7.33 -18.76
C ASP A 179 61.42 7.09 -17.33
N GLU A 180 62.09 7.61 -16.30
CA GLU A 180 61.63 7.54 -14.89
C GLU A 180 60.28 8.25 -14.66
N HIS A 181 60.02 9.33 -15.39
CA HIS A 181 58.74 10.04 -15.30
C HIS A 181 57.63 9.28 -16.05
N VAL A 182 57.95 8.65 -17.18
CA VAL A 182 57.01 7.81 -17.93
C VAL A 182 56.57 6.63 -17.09
N GLU A 183 57.51 5.92 -16.45
CA GLU A 183 57.20 4.79 -15.56
C GLU A 183 56.27 5.21 -14.41
N LYS A 184 56.48 6.39 -13.83
CA LYS A 184 55.61 6.90 -12.76
C LYS A 184 54.22 7.25 -13.26
N ILE A 185 54.10 7.78 -14.48
CA ILE A 185 52.81 8.08 -15.12
C ILE A 185 52.07 6.79 -15.47
N GLU A 186 52.76 5.76 -15.95
CA GLU A 186 52.20 4.42 -16.17
C GLU A 186 51.64 3.81 -14.88
N GLN A 187 52.37 3.90 -13.77
CA GLN A 187 51.89 3.45 -12.46
C GLN A 187 50.64 4.21 -12.01
N MET A 188 50.61 5.53 -12.21
CA MET A 188 49.43 6.36 -11.90
C MET A 188 48.23 6.01 -12.79
N ALA A 189 48.45 5.77 -14.08
CA ALA A 189 47.43 5.35 -15.03
C ALA A 189 46.84 3.97 -14.66
N HIS A 190 47.69 3.02 -14.26
CA HIS A 190 47.25 1.72 -13.75
C HIS A 190 46.44 1.84 -12.46
N ALA A 191 46.89 2.66 -11.51
CA ALA A 191 46.15 2.91 -10.26
C ALA A 191 44.78 3.53 -10.53
N LEU A 192 44.69 4.47 -11.47
CA LEU A 192 43.44 5.09 -11.90
C LEU A 192 42.48 4.06 -12.51
N ARG A 193 42.97 3.16 -13.38
CA ARG A 193 42.14 2.10 -13.97
C ARG A 193 41.58 1.15 -12.92
N SER A 194 42.42 0.72 -11.97
CA SER A 194 41.98 -0.15 -10.87
C SER A 194 40.93 0.53 -10.00
N SER A 195 41.12 1.81 -9.68
CA SER A 195 40.15 2.60 -8.92
C SER A 195 38.83 2.80 -9.67
N LEU A 196 38.86 3.07 -10.98
CA LEU A 196 37.66 3.19 -11.81
C LEU A 196 36.89 1.86 -11.90
N TYR A 197 37.60 0.75 -12.09
CA TYR A 197 36.99 -0.57 -12.11
C TYR A 197 36.33 -0.90 -10.77
N GLU A 198 37.04 -0.67 -9.66
CA GLU A 198 36.52 -0.89 -8.32
C GLU A 198 35.30 0.01 -8.06
N ALA A 199 35.35 1.29 -8.42
CA ALA A 199 34.22 2.20 -8.28
C ALA A 199 33.01 1.74 -9.10
N LEU A 200 33.19 1.31 -10.35
CA LEU A 200 32.12 0.85 -11.22
C LEU A 200 31.50 -0.48 -10.79
N VAL A 201 32.28 -1.39 -10.20
CA VAL A 201 31.79 -2.69 -9.71
C VAL A 201 31.20 -2.58 -8.30
N SER A 202 31.76 -1.74 -7.45
CA SER A 202 31.31 -1.56 -6.06
C SER A 202 30.12 -0.60 -5.93
N ALA A 203 29.99 0.42 -6.79
CA ALA A 203 28.88 1.38 -6.71
C ALA A 203 27.49 0.73 -6.89
N PRO A 204 27.27 -0.22 -7.83
CA PRO A 204 26.01 -0.96 -7.90
C PRO A 204 25.75 -1.80 -6.65
N ALA A 205 26.79 -2.40 -6.05
CA ALA A 205 26.65 -3.22 -4.84
C ALA A 205 26.33 -2.39 -3.58
N ARG A 206 26.66 -1.09 -3.58
CA ARG A 206 26.32 -0.14 -2.50
C ARG A 206 24.89 0.41 -2.59
N GLY A 207 24.11 0.03 -3.60
CA GLY A 207 22.72 0.50 -3.75
C GLY A 207 22.62 1.98 -4.14
N GLU A 208 23.70 2.61 -4.62
CA GLU A 208 23.69 4.01 -5.07
C GLU A 208 22.93 4.20 -6.40
N THR A 209 22.57 3.11 -7.07
CA THR A 209 21.68 3.16 -8.22
C THR A 209 20.24 3.20 -7.74
N LEU A 210 19.48 4.23 -8.13
CA LEU A 210 18.01 4.37 -8.01
C LEU A 210 17.25 3.30 -8.85
N SER A 211 17.75 2.07 -8.88
CA SER A 211 17.00 0.93 -9.37
C SER A 211 15.83 0.73 -8.42
N LEU A 212 14.63 0.59 -8.96
CA LEU A 212 13.35 0.35 -8.29
C LEU A 212 13.33 -0.83 -7.29
N ARG A 213 14.46 -1.51 -7.12
CA ARG A 213 14.67 -2.59 -6.18
C ARG A 213 14.84 -2.10 -4.74
N ASP A 214 15.32 -0.88 -4.54
CA ASP A 214 15.66 -0.35 -3.20
C ASP A 214 14.78 0.85 -2.77
N GLY A 215 14.09 1.50 -3.70
CA GLY A 215 13.12 2.55 -3.41
C GLY A 215 11.70 2.04 -3.60
N GLU A 216 11.03 1.71 -2.51
CA GLU A 216 9.60 1.34 -2.43
C GLU A 216 9.16 0.35 -3.50
N ASP A 217 9.21 -0.94 -3.20
CA ASP A 217 8.21 -1.83 -3.79
C ASP A 217 6.85 -1.36 -3.25
N PRO A 218 5.96 -0.75 -4.06
CA PRO A 218 4.65 -0.28 -3.59
C PRO A 218 3.74 -1.42 -3.11
N LEU A 219 4.23 -2.67 -3.16
CA LEU A 219 3.55 -3.90 -2.77
C LEU A 219 4.37 -4.76 -1.78
N ALA A 220 5.60 -4.38 -1.42
CA ALA A 220 6.23 -5.01 -0.28
C ALA A 220 5.39 -4.68 0.95
N PRO A 221 5.07 -5.65 1.81
CA PRO A 221 4.49 -5.33 3.11
C PRO A 221 5.47 -4.33 3.73
N GLY A 222 4.98 -3.12 4.04
CA GLY A 222 5.76 -2.22 4.85
C GLY A 222 6.08 -2.97 6.13
N ASP A 223 7.32 -3.43 6.28
CA ASP A 223 7.90 -3.72 7.58
C ASP A 223 8.09 -2.36 8.26
N THR A 224 6.98 -1.69 8.55
CA THR A 224 6.93 -0.68 9.59
C THR A 224 7.04 -1.47 10.89
N PRO A 225 8.11 -1.33 11.68
CA PRO A 225 8.13 -1.84 13.04
C PRO A 225 7.18 -1.00 13.91
N GLU A 226 5.88 -1.07 13.64
CA GLU A 226 4.83 -0.49 14.45
C GLU A 226 4.37 -1.50 15.51
N THR A 227 5.27 -1.88 16.42
CA THR A 227 4.89 -2.48 17.72
C THR A 227 5.97 -2.22 18.78
N GLU A 228 6.41 -0.96 18.94
CA GLU A 228 7.12 -0.53 20.17
C GLU A 228 6.31 0.47 21.02
N PHE A 229 5.07 0.78 20.64
CA PHE A 229 4.23 1.74 21.35
C PHE A 229 3.11 1.06 22.17
N ALA A 230 3.44 0.34 23.26
CA ALA A 230 2.46 -0.04 24.28
C ALA A 230 2.98 -0.61 25.62
N LEU A 231 4.28 -0.59 25.96
CA LEU A 231 4.75 -1.17 27.24
C LEU A 231 5.16 -0.15 28.32
N GLU A 232 5.43 1.10 27.99
CA GLU A 232 5.84 2.08 29.02
C GLU A 232 4.66 2.71 29.77
N VAL A 233 3.45 2.73 29.20
CA VAL A 233 2.30 3.41 29.83
C VAL A 233 1.61 2.57 30.92
N ILE A 234 1.86 1.26 30.98
CA ILE A 234 1.23 0.38 31.99
C ILE A 234 2.05 0.32 33.30
N SER A 235 3.34 0.67 33.26
CA SER A 235 4.21 0.69 34.45
C SER A 235 3.82 1.79 35.44
N ASP A 236 3.47 2.98 34.95
CA ASP A 236 3.16 4.15 35.81
C ASP A 236 1.77 4.11 36.46
N ALA A 237 0.88 3.22 36.01
CA ALA A 237 -0.45 3.08 36.60
C ALA A 237 -0.50 2.09 37.80
N LEU A 238 0.61 1.40 38.10
CA LEU A 238 0.68 0.41 39.19
C LEU A 238 1.60 0.84 40.35
N SER A 239 2.15 2.05 40.32
CA SER A 239 3.00 2.58 41.41
C SER A 239 2.45 3.84 42.09
N SER A 240 1.14 4.08 42.07
CA SER A 240 0.48 5.13 42.88
C SER A 240 -0.66 4.56 43.70
#